data_AF-B4D8V9-F1
#
_entry.id   AF-B4D8V9-F1
#
_cell.length_a   1.000
_cell.length_b   1.000
_cell.length_c   1.000
_cell.angle_alpha   90.00
_cell.angle_beta   90.00
_cell.angle_gamma   90.00
#
_symmetry.space_group_name_H-M   'P 1'
#
loop_
_entity.id
_entity.type
_entity.pdbx_description
1 polymer ?
#
loop_
_entity_poly.entity_id
_entity_poly.type
_entity_poly.pdbx_seq_one_letter_code
_entity_poly.pdbx_strand_id
1 'polypeptide(L)'
;MSASANLSPNRDDRRALVVVFLRGAADGLTLVAPVADDNYHKFRPRLAVKKSDAVPLDDTFGLHPNLRALQSAWQEGDLAIIHGAGGESDTRSHFEAQDLMEHGGPTAGGWLGRFLRTRGPAPSPLAAVALAPTLPESLSGAPSAAAFESLREFAITDTRKGAHQEDFTRELQRLYALEEGALHDAASHTFEALRRIEAIDTKASPANGAVYEEKYPFAQGLRQIAQLIKADVGLDAASIDLGGWDSHFTQQTLIEPLMLQLATGLAAFRRDLGPRMATTTVVVMTEFGRRVAGEQRLRHRPRARRRDVRHGRRRERPARPRRLARAKARNARRPWRPAGLEQLPRHPRTRAHATRRRCAKPRPSLPEFPAAAATALFVTP
;
A
#
# COMPACT_ATOMS: atom_id res chain seq x y z
N MET A 1 7.99 19.29 -17.17
CA MET A 1 8.05 20.14 -15.96
C MET A 1 8.89 19.37 -14.96
N SER A 2 10.11 19.83 -14.65
CA SER A 2 10.90 19.22 -13.58
C SER A 2 10.24 19.56 -12.25
N ALA A 3 9.77 18.55 -11.52
CA ALA A 3 9.44 18.71 -10.12
C ALA A 3 10.75 18.90 -9.36
N SER A 4 11.12 20.16 -9.10
CA SER A 4 12.16 20.46 -8.13
C SER A 4 11.58 20.18 -6.75
N ALA A 5 11.91 19.02 -6.17
CA ALA A 5 11.69 18.80 -4.76
C ALA A 5 12.54 19.82 -4.00
N ASN A 6 11.90 20.77 -3.33
CA ASN A 6 12.56 21.67 -2.39
C ASN A 6 12.97 20.84 -1.16
N LEU A 7 14.07 20.11 -1.28
CA LEU A 7 14.76 19.52 -0.13
C LEU A 7 15.31 20.70 0.68
N SER A 8 14.87 20.82 1.93
CA SER A 8 15.34 21.87 2.83
C SER A 8 16.88 21.87 2.89
N PRO A 9 17.55 23.04 2.94
CA PRO A 9 19.01 23.13 3.01
C PRO A 9 19.60 22.56 4.31
N ASN A 10 18.77 22.35 5.35
CA ASN A 10 19.10 21.41 6.41
C ASN A 10 18.93 20.02 5.83
N ARG A 11 20.01 19.25 5.69
CA ARG A 11 19.88 17.80 5.63
C ARG A 11 19.09 17.39 6.86
N ASP A 12 17.82 17.02 6.68
CA ASP A 12 16.99 16.55 7.78
C ASP A 12 17.78 15.47 8.52
N ASP A 13 17.95 15.65 9.83
CA ASP A 13 18.56 14.65 10.70
C ASP A 13 17.99 13.27 10.33
N ARG A 14 18.84 12.24 10.33
CA ARG A 14 18.37 10.89 9.96
C ARG A 14 17.28 10.47 10.95
N ARG A 15 16.03 10.44 10.48
CA ARG A 15 14.83 10.02 11.20
C ARG A 15 14.32 8.73 10.58
N ALA A 16 13.75 7.86 11.40
CA ALA A 16 13.20 6.61 10.94
C ALA A 16 11.79 6.83 10.38
N LEU A 17 11.54 6.42 9.14
CA LEU A 17 10.21 6.39 8.53
C LEU A 17 9.68 4.96 8.48
N VAL A 18 8.61 4.67 9.22
CA VAL A 18 7.91 3.39 9.20
C VAL A 18 6.67 3.50 8.33
N VAL A 19 6.60 2.70 7.27
CA VAL A 19 5.48 2.66 6.33
C VAL A 19 4.68 1.37 6.59
N VAL A 20 3.42 1.54 6.98
CA VAL A 20 2.46 0.46 7.19
C VAL A 20 1.48 0.42 6.02
N PHE A 21 1.47 -0.67 5.25
CA PHE A 21 0.50 -0.86 4.17
C PHE A 21 -0.66 -1.76 4.62
N LEU A 22 -1.86 -1.19 4.71
CA LEU A 22 -3.12 -1.89 4.92
C LEU A 22 -3.62 -2.48 3.59
N ARG A 23 -3.02 -3.60 3.15
CA ARG A 23 -3.35 -4.22 1.86
C ARG A 23 -4.78 -4.76 1.85
N GLY A 24 -5.60 -4.29 0.91
CA GLY A 24 -6.96 -4.74 0.69
C GLY A 24 -8.04 -3.67 0.85
N ALA A 25 -7.70 -2.40 0.60
CA ALA A 25 -8.65 -1.29 0.62
C ALA A 25 -9.38 -1.10 1.96
N ALA A 26 -8.61 -0.73 2.97
CA ALA A 26 -9.11 -0.45 4.30
C ALA A 26 -10.18 0.66 4.25
N ASP A 27 -11.32 0.43 4.92
CA ASP A 27 -12.45 1.34 4.86
C ASP A 27 -12.24 2.54 5.78
N GLY A 28 -11.65 3.60 5.23
CA GLY A 28 -11.41 4.86 5.91
C GLY A 28 -12.64 5.45 6.61
N LEU A 29 -13.83 5.31 6.01
CA LEU A 29 -15.10 5.80 6.56
C LEU A 29 -15.62 4.94 7.73
N THR A 30 -15.09 3.72 7.91
CA THR A 30 -15.34 2.93 9.12
C THR A 30 -14.24 3.16 10.16
N LEU A 31 -12.97 3.28 9.73
CA LEU A 31 -11.85 3.54 10.63
C LEU A 31 -12.02 4.88 11.35
N VAL A 32 -12.32 5.93 10.59
CA VAL A 32 -12.50 7.29 11.09
C VAL A 32 -13.81 7.83 10.51
N ALA A 33 -14.87 7.70 11.30
CA ALA A 33 -16.23 7.94 10.86
C ALA A 33 -16.63 9.41 11.07
N PRO A 34 -17.21 10.10 10.07
CA PRO A 34 -17.87 11.40 10.25
C PRO A 34 -19.22 11.20 10.96
N VAL A 35 -19.18 10.87 12.25
CA VAL A 35 -20.35 10.45 13.05
C VAL A 35 -21.42 11.52 13.18
N ALA A 36 -21.10 12.80 12.93
CA ALA A 36 -22.05 13.90 12.92
C ALA A 36 -22.81 14.08 11.59
N ASP A 37 -22.40 13.39 10.51
CA ASP A 37 -23.06 13.51 9.21
C ASP A 37 -24.21 12.51 9.05
N ASP A 38 -25.45 13.01 8.95
CA ASP A 38 -26.64 12.17 8.72
C ASP A 38 -26.57 11.39 7.40
N ASN A 39 -25.90 11.93 6.37
CA ASN A 39 -25.73 11.24 5.10
C ASN A 39 -24.82 10.01 5.25
N TYR A 40 -23.81 10.06 6.12
CA TYR A 40 -22.97 8.91 6.42
C TYR A 40 -23.81 7.74 6.94
N HIS A 41 -24.64 7.99 7.95
CA HIS A 41 -25.55 6.98 8.52
C HIS A 41 -26.58 6.48 7.50
N LYS A 42 -27.16 7.40 6.72
CA LYS A 42 -28.16 7.08 5.69
C LYS A 42 -27.60 6.20 4.57
N PHE A 43 -26.38 6.45 4.12
CA PHE A 43 -25.75 5.71 3.02
C PHE A 43 -25.02 4.43 3.49
N ARG A 44 -24.72 4.31 4.79
CA ARG A 44 -24.02 3.17 5.39
C ARG A 44 -24.81 2.50 6.52
N PRO A 45 -26.09 2.13 6.34
CA PRO A 45 -26.95 1.66 7.43
C PRO A 45 -26.44 0.38 8.14
N ARG A 46 -25.56 -0.39 7.49
CA ARG A 46 -24.94 -1.60 8.07
C ARG A 46 -23.48 -1.40 8.50
N LEU A 47 -22.82 -0.34 8.07
CA LEU A 47 -21.38 -0.15 8.27
C LEU A 47 -21.04 1.11 9.08
N ALA A 48 -22.03 1.98 9.29
CA ALA A 48 -21.85 3.22 10.03
C ALA A 48 -21.52 2.92 11.49
N VAL A 49 -20.47 3.58 11.98
CA VAL A 49 -20.17 3.61 13.41
C VAL A 49 -21.20 4.53 14.07
N LYS A 50 -21.92 4.03 15.09
CA LYS A 50 -22.87 4.85 15.82
C LYS A 50 -22.13 5.91 16.62
N LYS A 51 -22.72 7.11 16.71
CA LYS A 51 -22.16 8.21 17.52
C LYS A 51 -21.94 7.83 18.99
N SER A 52 -22.77 6.94 19.54
CA SER A 52 -22.63 6.43 20.92
C SER A 52 -21.43 5.51 21.13
N ASP A 53 -20.98 4.84 20.07
CA ASP A 53 -19.96 3.78 20.16
C ASP A 53 -18.58 4.32 19.75
N ALA A 54 -18.57 5.38 18.94
CA ALA A 54 -17.35 6.00 18.42
C ALA A 54 -16.49 6.60 19.54
N VAL A 55 -15.18 6.55 19.33
CA VAL A 55 -14.20 7.25 20.17
C VAL A 55 -14.05 8.65 19.59
N PRO A 56 -14.48 9.71 20.29
CA PRO A 56 -14.53 11.06 19.71
C PRO A 56 -13.12 11.58 19.42
N LEU A 57 -12.95 12.16 18.23
CA LEU A 57 -11.77 12.93 17.85
C LEU A 57 -12.06 14.43 17.95
N ASP A 58 -13.19 14.85 17.38
CA ASP A 58 -13.73 16.19 17.44
C ASP A 58 -15.28 16.14 17.34
N ASP A 59 -15.92 17.29 17.08
CA ASP A 59 -17.38 17.40 16.97
C ASP A 59 -17.97 16.68 15.74
N THR A 60 -17.13 16.35 14.75
CA THR A 60 -17.53 15.79 13.45
C THR A 60 -17.14 14.31 13.31
N PHE A 61 -15.91 13.96 13.71
CA PHE A 61 -15.28 12.67 13.49
C PHE A 61 -15.06 11.87 14.78
N GLY A 62 -15.12 10.55 14.65
CA GLY A 62 -14.73 9.62 15.71
C GLY A 62 -14.08 8.36 15.14
N LEU A 63 -13.15 7.78 15.90
CA LEU A 63 -12.57 6.49 15.57
C LEU A 63 -13.57 5.36 15.82
N HIS A 64 -13.42 4.28 15.04
CA HIS A 64 -14.05 3.01 15.36
C HIS A 64 -13.71 2.57 16.81
N PRO A 65 -14.63 1.96 17.58
CA PRO A 65 -14.37 1.50 18.95
C PRO A 65 -13.10 0.64 19.10
N ASN A 66 -12.83 -0.24 18.14
CA ASN A 66 -11.62 -1.10 18.13
C ASN A 66 -10.31 -0.33 17.91
N LEU A 67 -10.37 0.94 17.53
CA LEU A 67 -9.21 1.83 17.40
C LEU A 67 -8.97 2.68 18.66
N ARG A 68 -9.70 2.45 19.77
CA ARG A 68 -9.60 3.22 21.02
C ARG A 68 -8.18 3.37 21.55
N ALA A 69 -7.31 2.39 21.32
CA ALA A 69 -5.91 2.45 21.76
C ALA A 69 -5.13 3.65 21.16
N LEU A 70 -5.61 4.25 20.07
CA LEU A 70 -5.02 5.42 19.42
C LEU A 70 -5.52 6.75 19.99
N GLN A 71 -6.52 6.74 20.89
CA GLN A 71 -7.13 7.96 21.42
C GLN A 71 -6.12 8.86 22.14
N SER A 72 -5.21 8.28 22.92
CA SER A 72 -4.19 9.05 23.63
C SER A 72 -3.23 9.73 22.67
N ALA A 73 -2.83 9.06 21.58
CA ALA A 73 -1.99 9.67 20.55
C ALA A 73 -2.68 10.89 19.90
N TRP A 74 -3.99 10.82 19.67
CA TRP A 74 -4.76 11.99 19.20
C TRP A 74 -4.78 13.13 20.22
N GLN A 75 -5.12 12.82 21.47
CA GLN A 75 -5.23 13.81 22.55
C GLN A 75 -3.89 14.50 22.85
N GLU A 76 -2.79 13.78 22.66
CA GLU A 76 -1.44 14.25 22.89
C GLU A 76 -0.83 14.96 21.66
N GLY A 77 -1.54 15.01 20.53
CA GLY A 77 -1.09 15.66 19.29
C GLY A 77 -0.15 14.82 18.43
N ASP A 78 0.09 13.56 18.80
CA ASP A 78 0.98 12.60 18.13
C ASP A 78 0.29 11.81 17.00
N LEU A 79 -0.98 12.11 16.69
CA LEU A 79 -1.75 11.45 15.64
C LEU A 79 -2.43 12.49 14.76
N ALA A 80 -2.22 12.37 13.45
CA ALA A 80 -2.91 13.12 12.43
C ALA A 80 -3.67 12.18 11.48
N ILE A 81 -4.85 12.60 11.07
CA ILE A 81 -5.71 11.84 10.17
C ILE A 81 -5.94 12.66 8.91
N ILE A 82 -5.59 12.09 7.76
CA ILE A 82 -5.80 12.73 6.46
C ILE A 82 -6.91 11.99 5.72
N HIS A 83 -8.05 12.66 5.60
CA HIS A 83 -9.19 12.22 4.82
C HIS A 83 -9.08 12.67 3.36
N GLY A 84 -9.67 11.89 2.45
CA GLY A 84 -9.71 12.25 1.03
C GLY A 84 -8.34 12.22 0.35
N ALA A 85 -7.36 11.54 0.95
CA ALA A 85 -6.11 11.21 0.29
C ALA A 85 -6.34 10.05 -0.69
N GLY A 86 -5.65 10.03 -1.83
CA GLY A 86 -5.77 8.98 -2.83
C GLY A 86 -4.94 9.28 -4.07
N GLY A 87 -4.69 8.24 -4.88
CA GLY A 87 -4.05 8.41 -6.18
C GLY A 87 -5.00 8.93 -7.25
N GLU A 88 -4.44 9.43 -8.36
CA GLU A 88 -5.21 9.90 -9.52
C GLU A 88 -5.85 8.77 -10.34
N SER A 89 -5.53 7.51 -10.02
CA SER A 89 -6.01 6.35 -10.77
C SER A 89 -7.43 5.95 -10.35
N ASP A 90 -8.28 5.75 -11.35
CA ASP A 90 -9.63 5.20 -11.20
C ASP A 90 -9.67 3.66 -11.13
N THR A 91 -8.50 3.00 -11.08
CA THR A 91 -8.44 1.53 -11.05
C THR A 91 -9.12 0.97 -9.81
N ARG A 92 -9.76 -0.18 -9.98
CA ARG A 92 -10.32 -0.99 -8.88
C ARG A 92 -9.58 -2.31 -8.71
N SER A 93 -8.49 -2.49 -9.44
CA SER A 93 -7.61 -3.64 -9.27
C SER A 93 -6.73 -3.37 -8.06
N HIS A 94 -6.83 -4.22 -7.03
CA HIS A 94 -5.91 -4.18 -5.89
C HIS A 94 -4.46 -4.25 -6.35
N PHE A 95 -4.14 -5.13 -7.31
CA PHE A 95 -2.78 -5.28 -7.84
C PHE A 95 -2.26 -3.97 -8.44
N GLU A 96 -3.04 -3.35 -9.32
CA GLU A 96 -2.62 -2.12 -10.00
C GLU A 96 -2.56 -0.93 -9.05
N ALA A 97 -3.51 -0.80 -8.13
CA ALA A 97 -3.52 0.29 -7.15
C ALA A 97 -2.38 0.17 -6.13
N GLN A 98 -2.08 -1.04 -5.66
CA GLN A 98 -0.93 -1.29 -4.79
C GLN A 98 0.37 -1.01 -5.54
N ASP A 99 0.50 -1.47 -6.78
CA ASP A 99 1.67 -1.20 -7.60
C ASP A 99 1.92 0.30 -7.79
N LEU A 100 0.88 1.08 -8.11
CA LEU A 100 0.96 2.54 -8.24
C LEU A 100 1.34 3.24 -6.93
N MET A 101 0.84 2.75 -5.79
CA MET A 101 1.18 3.26 -4.46
C MET A 101 2.62 2.96 -4.07
N GLU A 102 3.11 1.75 -4.35
CA GLU A 102 4.49 1.33 -4.08
C GLU A 102 5.49 2.09 -4.97
N HIS A 103 5.14 2.33 -6.24
CA HIS A 103 5.93 3.17 -7.13
C HIS A 103 5.82 4.66 -6.79
N GLY A 104 4.72 5.09 -6.14
CA GLY A 104 4.39 6.51 -5.94
C GLY A 104 4.21 7.26 -7.27
N GLY A 105 3.47 6.67 -8.20
CA GLY A 105 3.22 7.20 -9.54
C GLY A 105 3.89 6.38 -10.66
N PRO A 106 3.93 6.90 -11.91
CA PRO A 106 4.38 6.13 -13.08
C PRO A 106 5.91 6.01 -13.22
N THR A 107 6.68 6.49 -12.23
CA THR A 107 8.14 6.49 -12.30
C THR A 107 8.68 5.13 -11.85
N ALA A 108 9.66 4.58 -12.58
CA ALA A 108 10.25 3.29 -12.28
C ALA A 108 10.90 3.23 -10.87
N GLY A 109 10.83 2.04 -10.26
CA GLY A 109 11.28 1.74 -8.90
C GLY A 109 10.35 2.29 -7.83
N GLY A 110 10.64 1.96 -6.58
CA GLY A 110 9.82 2.33 -5.44
C GLY A 110 10.03 3.75 -4.97
N TRP A 111 8.95 4.46 -4.59
CA TRP A 111 9.06 5.85 -4.15
C TRP A 111 9.98 6.03 -2.94
N LEU A 112 9.95 5.08 -2.00
CA LEU A 112 10.76 5.12 -0.78
C LEU A 112 12.23 4.83 -1.12
N GLY A 113 12.49 3.88 -2.00
CA GLY A 113 13.83 3.64 -2.56
C GLY A 113 14.38 4.87 -3.28
N ARG A 114 13.55 5.57 -4.08
CA ARG A 114 13.93 6.84 -4.72
C ARG A 114 14.25 7.92 -3.70
N PHE A 115 13.41 8.08 -2.68
CA PHE A 115 13.64 9.03 -1.58
C PHE A 115 14.99 8.75 -0.89
N LEU A 116 15.26 7.50 -0.52
CA LEU A 116 16.50 7.12 0.15
C LEU A 116 17.76 7.42 -0.69
N ARG A 117 17.70 7.30 -2.02
CA ARG A 117 18.82 7.69 -2.90
C ARG A 117 19.13 9.19 -2.82
N THR A 118 18.14 10.04 -2.57
CA THR A 118 18.37 11.50 -2.44
C THR A 118 19.10 11.85 -1.14
N ARG A 119 19.11 10.95 -0.15
CA ARG A 119 19.79 11.13 1.14
C ARG A 119 21.28 10.81 1.11
N GLY A 120 21.81 10.39 -0.04
CA GLY A 120 23.21 10.00 -0.22
C GLY A 120 23.48 8.54 0.17
N PRO A 121 24.75 8.18 0.48
CA PRO A 121 25.11 6.82 0.85
C PRO A 121 24.32 6.33 2.08
N ALA A 122 23.93 5.06 2.04
CA ALA A 122 23.24 4.44 3.16
C ALA A 122 24.13 4.45 4.43
N PRO A 123 23.57 4.77 5.61
CA PRO A 123 24.30 4.66 6.89
C PRO A 123 24.77 3.25 7.23
N SER A 124 24.06 2.26 6.71
CA SER A 124 24.11 0.88 7.17
C SER A 124 23.46 -0.04 6.14
N PRO A 125 23.83 -1.33 6.11
CA PRO A 125 23.08 -2.37 5.40
C PRO A 125 21.60 -2.50 5.81
N LEU A 126 21.26 -1.98 7.00
CA LEU A 126 19.90 -1.97 7.55
C LEU A 126 19.24 -0.59 7.42
N ALA A 127 19.71 0.25 6.50
CA ALA A 127 19.13 1.57 6.27
C ALA A 127 17.67 1.50 5.82
N ALA A 128 17.33 0.53 5.00
CA ALA A 128 15.95 0.17 4.70
C ALA A 128 15.68 -1.29 5.10
N VAL A 129 14.57 -1.52 5.79
CA VAL A 129 14.17 -2.86 6.22
C VAL A 129 12.72 -3.14 5.84
N ALA A 130 12.46 -4.29 5.24
CA ALA A 130 11.12 -4.82 5.07
C ALA A 130 10.87 -6.02 5.97
N LEU A 131 9.81 -5.95 6.79
CA LEU A 131 9.32 -7.11 7.53
C LEU A 131 8.39 -7.92 6.61
N ALA A 132 9.00 -8.63 5.66
CA ALA A 132 8.33 -9.37 4.59
C ALA A 132 9.28 -10.43 3.98
N PRO A 133 8.76 -11.49 3.32
CA PRO A 133 9.57 -12.52 2.69
C PRO A 133 10.37 -12.02 1.47
N THR A 134 9.93 -10.92 0.86
CA THR A 134 10.60 -10.29 -0.29
C THR A 134 10.61 -8.78 -0.12
N LEU A 135 11.57 -8.11 -0.75
CA LEU A 135 11.62 -6.66 -0.75
C LEU A 135 10.37 -6.10 -1.48
N PRO A 136 9.57 -5.24 -0.83
CA PRO A 136 8.41 -4.62 -1.48
C PRO A 136 8.88 -3.62 -2.53
N GLU A 137 8.03 -3.39 -3.53
CA GLU A 137 8.37 -2.53 -4.65
C GLU A 137 8.66 -1.09 -4.18
N SER A 138 8.06 -0.59 -3.10
CA SER A 138 8.38 0.73 -2.52
C SER A 138 9.85 0.91 -2.15
N LEU A 139 10.56 -0.17 -1.80
CA LEU A 139 11.99 -0.15 -1.49
C LEU A 139 12.88 -0.50 -2.69
N SER A 140 12.29 -0.82 -3.85
CA SER A 140 13.02 -1.10 -5.07
C SER A 140 13.94 0.06 -5.46
N GLY A 141 15.23 -0.25 -5.63
CA GLY A 141 16.29 0.72 -5.92
C GLY A 141 16.77 1.53 -4.72
N ALA A 142 16.41 1.19 -3.48
CA ALA A 142 17.05 1.78 -2.29
C ALA A 142 18.57 1.51 -2.31
N PRO A 143 19.42 2.43 -1.80
CA PRO A 143 20.88 2.23 -1.78
C PRO A 143 21.32 1.01 -0.96
N SER A 144 20.58 0.68 0.09
CA SER A 144 20.79 -0.51 0.89
C SER A 144 19.48 -0.91 1.56
N ALA A 145 19.04 -2.15 1.32
CA ALA A 145 17.79 -2.67 1.85
C ALA A 145 17.89 -4.16 2.17
N ALA A 146 17.26 -4.56 3.27
CA ALA A 146 17.10 -5.95 3.68
C ALA A 146 15.62 -6.31 3.82
N ALA A 147 15.27 -7.55 3.50
CA ALA A 147 13.93 -8.09 3.72
C ALA A 147 14.04 -9.38 4.53
N PHE A 148 13.25 -9.49 5.59
CA PHE A 148 13.17 -10.68 6.44
C PHE A 148 11.85 -10.71 7.20
N GLU A 149 11.32 -11.90 7.48
CA GLU A 149 10.08 -12.04 8.26
C GLU A 149 10.32 -11.89 9.77
N SER A 150 11.53 -12.21 10.22
CA SER A 150 11.92 -12.18 11.62
C SER A 150 13.42 -11.95 11.81
N LEU A 151 13.79 -11.08 12.74
CA LEU A 151 15.16 -10.87 13.21
C LEU A 151 15.78 -12.15 13.76
N ARG A 152 14.97 -13.06 14.31
CA ARG A 152 15.46 -14.37 14.82
C ARG A 152 15.80 -15.33 13.70
N GLU A 153 15.12 -15.20 12.56
CA GLU A 153 15.32 -16.05 11.38
C GLU A 153 16.37 -15.46 10.45
N PHE A 154 16.74 -14.19 10.63
CA PHE A 154 17.85 -13.55 9.94
C PHE A 154 19.20 -13.97 10.53
N ALA A 155 19.48 -15.27 10.43
CA ALA A 155 20.74 -15.89 10.84
C ALA A 155 21.17 -16.92 9.79
N ILE A 156 22.48 -17.05 9.57
CA ILE A 156 23.02 -18.15 8.76
C ILE A 156 23.03 -19.40 9.63
N THR A 157 21.90 -20.11 9.70
CA THR A 157 21.83 -21.39 10.43
C THR A 157 22.48 -22.51 9.63
N ASP A 158 23.58 -23.08 10.14
CA ASP A 158 24.03 -24.40 9.70
C ASP A 158 23.03 -25.43 10.25
N THR A 159 22.37 -26.17 9.36
CA THR A 159 21.40 -27.21 9.73
C THR A 159 22.06 -28.43 10.38
N ARG A 160 23.40 -28.48 10.40
CA ARG A 160 24.18 -29.50 11.11
C ARG A 160 24.47 -29.00 12.54
N LYS A 161 23.90 -29.66 13.53
CA LYS A 161 24.17 -29.38 14.96
C LYS A 161 25.67 -29.48 15.25
N GLY A 162 26.31 -28.36 15.59
CA GLY A 162 27.63 -28.30 16.24
C GLY A 162 28.61 -27.34 15.59
N ALA A 163 29.22 -26.46 16.41
CA ALA A 163 30.48 -25.71 16.31
C ALA A 163 31.00 -25.12 14.96
N HIS A 164 30.33 -25.30 13.82
CA HIS A 164 30.84 -24.96 12.49
C HIS A 164 30.11 -23.77 11.84
N GLN A 165 29.16 -23.14 12.52
CA GLN A 165 28.39 -22.02 11.98
C GLN A 165 29.25 -20.76 11.77
N GLU A 166 30.13 -20.46 12.73
CA GLU A 166 31.13 -19.40 12.61
C GLU A 166 32.18 -19.74 11.54
N ASP A 167 32.53 -21.02 11.38
CA ASP A 167 33.45 -21.49 10.35
C ASP A 167 32.86 -21.36 8.94
N PHE A 168 31.59 -21.73 8.77
CA PHE A 168 30.87 -21.61 7.50
C PHE A 168 30.71 -20.15 7.08
N THR A 169 30.26 -19.28 8.00
CA THR A 169 30.11 -17.84 7.72
C THR A 169 31.43 -17.21 7.33
N ARG A 170 32.51 -17.54 8.04
CA ARG A 170 33.86 -17.06 7.75
C ARG A 170 34.38 -17.56 6.39
N GLU A 171 34.10 -18.80 6.04
CA GLU A 171 34.53 -19.35 4.74
C GLU A 171 33.72 -18.76 3.58
N LEU A 172 32.42 -18.53 3.78
CA LEU A 172 31.56 -17.84 2.82
C LEU A 172 32.02 -16.38 2.62
N GLN A 173 32.41 -15.69 3.70
CA GLN A 173 33.03 -14.36 3.61
C GLN A 173 34.31 -14.37 2.78
N ARG A 174 35.19 -15.36 3.00
CA ARG A 174 36.42 -15.49 2.20
C ARG A 174 36.11 -15.74 0.73
N LEU A 175 35.14 -16.60 0.43
CA LEU A 175 34.73 -16.89 -0.94
C LEU A 175 34.26 -15.62 -1.66
N TYR A 176 33.36 -14.85 -1.05
CA TYR A 176 32.86 -13.60 -1.66
C TYR A 176 33.88 -12.44 -1.60
N ALA A 177 34.89 -12.51 -0.73
CA ALA A 177 35.99 -11.56 -0.73
C ALA A 177 36.93 -11.74 -1.95
N LEU A 178 36.86 -12.87 -2.66
CA LEU A 178 37.59 -13.09 -3.91
C LEU A 178 36.89 -12.50 -5.13
N GLU A 179 35.62 -12.14 -5.01
CA GLU A 179 34.85 -11.48 -6.06
C GLU A 179 35.12 -9.96 -6.05
N GLU A 180 34.92 -9.30 -7.20
CA GLU A 180 35.01 -7.85 -7.32
C GLU A 180 33.66 -7.24 -7.76
N GLY A 181 33.47 -5.96 -7.43
CA GLY A 181 32.28 -5.20 -7.85
C GLY A 181 31.00 -5.56 -7.10
N ALA A 182 29.86 -5.52 -7.80
CA ALA A 182 28.54 -5.54 -7.17
C ALA A 182 28.25 -6.80 -6.31
N LEU A 183 28.82 -7.95 -6.65
CA LEU A 183 28.64 -9.18 -5.88
C LEU A 183 29.40 -9.11 -4.54
N HIS A 184 30.62 -8.57 -4.55
CA HIS A 184 31.39 -8.32 -3.34
C HIS A 184 30.67 -7.35 -2.41
N ASP A 185 30.20 -6.22 -2.96
CA ASP A 185 29.50 -5.20 -2.18
C ASP A 185 28.21 -5.75 -1.54
N ALA A 186 27.42 -6.50 -2.31
CA ALA A 186 26.20 -7.13 -1.80
C ALA A 186 26.48 -8.16 -0.69
N ALA A 187 27.52 -8.99 -0.85
CA ALA A 187 27.92 -9.95 0.16
C ALA A 187 28.42 -9.26 1.43
N SER A 188 29.32 -8.27 1.30
CA SER A 188 29.85 -7.49 2.41
C SER A 188 28.74 -6.78 3.20
N HIS A 189 27.79 -6.14 2.51
CA HIS A 189 26.63 -5.53 3.15
C HIS A 189 25.77 -6.57 3.90
N THR A 190 25.55 -7.75 3.31
CA THR A 190 24.79 -8.83 3.95
C THR A 190 25.46 -9.31 5.25
N PHE A 191 26.78 -9.53 5.22
CA PHE A 191 27.51 -9.95 6.41
C PHE A 191 27.53 -8.88 7.50
N GLU A 192 27.62 -7.60 7.13
CA GLU A 192 27.50 -6.52 8.10
C GLU A 192 26.06 -6.42 8.67
N ALA A 193 25.03 -6.61 7.86
CA ALA A 193 23.64 -6.67 8.33
C ALA A 193 23.45 -7.78 9.37
N LEU A 194 23.96 -8.98 9.09
CA LEU A 194 23.92 -10.13 9.99
C LEU A 194 24.59 -9.82 11.33
N ARG A 195 25.83 -9.33 11.31
CA ARG A 195 26.55 -8.95 12.55
C ARG A 195 25.78 -7.91 13.37
N ARG A 196 25.15 -6.94 12.71
CA ARG A 196 24.36 -5.90 13.39
C ARG A 196 23.10 -6.49 14.03
N ILE A 197 22.41 -7.40 13.35
CA ILE A 197 21.22 -8.06 13.88
C ILE A 197 21.57 -9.01 15.03
N GLU A 198 22.67 -9.76 14.93
CA GLU A 198 23.17 -10.63 16.01
C GLU A 198 23.51 -9.86 17.29
N ALA A 199 23.95 -8.60 17.15
CA ALA A 199 24.22 -7.72 18.28
C ALA A 199 22.93 -7.17 18.96
N ILE A 200 21.76 -7.31 18.34
CA ILE A 200 20.49 -6.89 18.93
C ILE A 200 20.02 -7.93 19.94
N ASP A 201 19.75 -7.50 21.17
CA ASP A 201 19.03 -8.35 22.12
C ASP A 201 17.56 -8.54 21.71
N THR A 202 17.32 -9.56 20.90
CA THR A 202 15.97 -9.94 20.44
C THR A 202 15.07 -10.46 21.57
N LYS A 203 15.62 -10.70 22.77
CA LYS A 203 14.88 -11.12 23.97
C LYS A 203 14.56 -9.96 24.90
N ALA A 204 15.13 -8.78 24.67
CA ALA A 204 14.83 -7.58 25.43
C ALA A 204 13.31 -7.36 25.52
N SER A 205 12.84 -7.09 26.74
CA SER A 205 11.45 -6.74 26.98
C SER A 205 11.16 -5.35 26.41
N PRO A 206 9.93 -5.12 25.88
CA PRO A 206 9.52 -3.77 25.51
C PRO A 206 9.63 -2.78 26.67
N ALA A 207 9.95 -1.53 26.36
CA ALA A 207 10.08 -0.46 27.35
C ALA A 207 8.72 0.18 27.68
N ASN A 208 8.68 1.02 28.72
CA ASN A 208 7.55 1.87 29.09
C ASN A 208 6.21 1.13 29.30
N GLY A 209 6.27 -0.16 29.63
CA GLY A 209 5.10 -1.03 29.81
C GLY A 209 4.38 -1.36 28.50
N ALA A 210 5.05 -1.27 27.35
CA ALA A 210 4.49 -1.68 26.07
C ALA A 210 4.24 -3.20 26.03
N VAL A 211 3.10 -3.59 25.47
CA VAL A 211 2.72 -5.01 25.31
C VAL A 211 2.36 -5.23 23.85
N TYR A 212 3.11 -6.11 23.19
CA TYR A 212 2.82 -6.56 21.84
C TYR A 212 2.19 -7.95 21.89
N GLU A 213 0.96 -8.05 21.42
CA GLU A 213 0.21 -9.31 21.36
C GLU A 213 0.96 -10.37 20.53
N GLU A 214 1.32 -11.50 21.16
CA GLU A 214 2.13 -12.55 20.52
C GLU A 214 1.43 -13.24 19.36
N LYS A 215 0.10 -13.36 19.44
CA LYS A 215 -0.74 -13.96 18.39
C LYS A 215 -0.82 -13.14 17.11
N TYR A 216 -0.36 -11.88 17.11
CA TYR A 216 -0.49 -10.97 15.97
C TYR A 216 0.88 -10.73 15.32
N PRO A 217 1.15 -11.31 14.13
CA PRO A 217 2.41 -11.11 13.41
C PRO A 217 2.73 -9.63 13.17
N PHE A 218 1.71 -8.80 12.88
CA PHE A 218 1.88 -7.36 12.72
C PHE A 218 2.44 -6.68 13.99
N ALA A 219 1.92 -7.03 15.17
CA ALA A 219 2.42 -6.50 16.43
C ALA A 219 3.87 -6.94 16.70
N GLN A 220 4.21 -8.19 16.38
CA GLN A 220 5.59 -8.67 16.50
C GLN A 220 6.53 -8.02 15.47
N GLY A 221 6.06 -7.72 14.25
CA GLY A 221 6.83 -6.96 13.27
C GLY A 221 7.13 -5.54 13.75
N LEU A 222 6.15 -4.84 14.32
CA LEU A 222 6.36 -3.52 14.93
C LEU A 222 7.34 -3.58 16.11
N ARG A 223 7.26 -4.61 16.96
CA ARG A 223 8.24 -4.84 18.04
C ARG A 223 9.68 -4.93 17.48
N GLN A 224 9.86 -5.64 16.37
CA GLN A 224 11.17 -5.80 15.76
C GLN A 224 11.68 -4.50 15.13
N ILE A 225 10.81 -3.72 14.50
CA ILE A 225 11.14 -2.37 14.04
C ILE A 225 11.57 -1.49 15.23
N ALA A 226 10.87 -1.57 16.36
CA ALA A 226 11.25 -0.83 17.57
C ALA A 226 12.60 -1.29 18.11
N GLN A 227 12.94 -2.58 18.03
CA GLN A 227 14.27 -3.10 18.39
C GLN A 227 15.36 -2.53 17.48
N LEU A 228 15.14 -2.48 16.16
CA LEU A 228 16.06 -1.88 15.21
C LEU A 228 16.31 -0.39 15.49
N ILE A 229 15.25 0.37 15.76
CA ILE A 229 15.34 1.80 16.11
C ILE A 229 16.08 2.00 17.44
N LYS A 230 15.78 1.20 18.46
CA LYS A 230 16.43 1.30 19.78
C LYS A 230 17.89 0.89 19.76
N ALA A 231 18.25 -0.07 18.90
CA ALA A 231 19.62 -0.54 18.70
C ALA A 231 20.47 0.42 17.82
N ASP A 232 19.88 1.48 17.28
CA ASP A 232 20.56 2.49 16.47
C ASP A 232 21.38 1.90 15.31
N VAL A 233 20.78 0.92 14.61
CA VAL A 233 21.45 0.21 13.50
C VAL A 233 21.59 1.05 12.22
N GLY A 234 21.24 2.34 12.27
CA GLY A 234 21.18 3.24 11.12
C GLY A 234 19.92 3.09 10.27
N LEU A 235 18.77 2.77 10.87
CA LEU A 235 17.50 2.63 10.15
C LEU A 235 16.97 4.00 9.68
N ASP A 236 16.92 4.21 8.35
CA ASP A 236 16.26 5.37 7.73
C ASP A 236 14.78 5.06 7.42
N ALA A 237 14.47 3.83 6.99
CA ALA A 237 13.10 3.44 6.68
C ALA A 237 12.78 1.97 6.98
N ALA A 238 11.55 1.70 7.42
CA ALA A 238 11.01 0.35 7.55
C ALA A 238 9.67 0.24 6.85
N SER A 239 9.39 -0.91 6.24
CA SER A 239 8.08 -1.23 5.66
C SER A 239 7.49 -2.50 6.28
N ILE A 240 6.20 -2.48 6.57
CA ILE A 240 5.46 -3.62 7.08
C ILE A 240 4.03 -3.61 6.56
N ASP A 241 3.48 -4.79 6.28
CA ASP A 241 2.11 -4.92 5.83
C ASP A 241 1.19 -5.40 6.95
N LEU A 242 -0.04 -4.91 6.96
CA LEU A 242 -1.16 -5.54 7.66
C LEU A 242 -2.20 -5.92 6.60
N GLY A 243 -2.17 -7.17 6.14
CA GLY A 243 -3.08 -7.68 5.12
C GLY A 243 -4.45 -8.09 5.67
N GLY A 244 -5.32 -8.54 4.77
CA GLY A 244 -6.64 -9.10 5.11
C GLY A 244 -7.82 -8.13 5.00
N TRP A 245 -7.57 -6.89 4.57
CA TRP A 245 -8.61 -5.86 4.46
C TRP A 245 -9.57 -6.10 3.29
N ASP A 246 -9.19 -6.96 2.34
CA ASP A 246 -9.99 -7.28 1.16
C ASP A 246 -11.17 -8.23 1.49
N SER A 247 -12.19 -7.67 2.14
CA SER A 247 -13.40 -8.38 2.54
C SER A 247 -14.57 -8.00 1.60
N HIS A 248 -14.65 -8.63 0.43
CA HIS A 248 -15.65 -8.34 -0.60
C HIS A 248 -17.12 -8.51 -0.13
N PHE A 249 -17.43 -9.31 0.92
CA PHE A 249 -18.83 -9.61 1.29
C PHE A 249 -19.16 -9.71 2.80
N THR A 250 -18.19 -9.78 3.72
CA THR A 250 -18.41 -9.98 5.17
C THR A 250 -17.66 -8.96 6.03
N GLN A 251 -17.92 -7.68 5.74
CA GLN A 251 -17.10 -6.55 6.18
C GLN A 251 -17.06 -6.32 7.71
N GLN A 252 -18.13 -6.57 8.45
CA GLN A 252 -18.13 -6.33 9.90
C GLN A 252 -17.30 -7.38 10.66
N THR A 253 -17.48 -8.66 10.35
CA THR A 253 -16.84 -9.75 11.11
C THR A 253 -15.33 -9.88 10.84
N LEU A 254 -14.87 -9.52 9.64
CA LEU A 254 -13.47 -9.73 9.26
C LEU A 254 -12.57 -8.51 9.52
N ILE A 255 -13.12 -7.30 9.58
CA ILE A 255 -12.31 -6.07 9.70
C ILE A 255 -12.07 -5.70 11.17
N GLU A 256 -13.02 -5.98 12.06
CA GLU A 256 -12.90 -5.65 13.48
C GLU A 256 -11.60 -6.18 14.14
N PRO A 257 -11.17 -7.43 13.90
CA PRO A 257 -9.89 -7.92 14.41
C PRO A 257 -8.67 -7.21 13.81
N LEU A 258 -8.74 -6.76 12.55
CA LEU A 258 -7.65 -6.02 11.89
C LEU A 258 -7.51 -4.62 12.47
N MET A 259 -8.64 -3.95 12.77
CA MET A 259 -8.63 -2.66 13.46
C MET A 259 -8.00 -2.78 14.85
N LEU A 260 -8.37 -3.82 15.61
CA LEU A 260 -7.79 -4.06 16.92
C LEU A 260 -6.28 -4.28 16.81
N GLN A 261 -5.83 -5.13 15.87
CA GLN A 261 -4.41 -5.38 15.60
C GLN A 261 -3.64 -4.11 15.24
N LEU A 262 -4.21 -3.28 14.36
CA LEU A 262 -3.61 -2.02 13.95
C LEU A 262 -3.43 -1.09 15.15
N ALA A 263 -4.51 -0.88 15.92
CA ALA A 263 -4.51 0.09 17.00
C ALA A 263 -3.65 -0.35 18.19
N THR A 264 -3.74 -1.60 18.63
CA THR A 264 -2.93 -2.10 19.75
C THR A 264 -1.46 -2.19 19.37
N GLY A 265 -1.15 -2.62 18.13
CA GLY A 265 0.22 -2.66 17.61
C GLY A 265 0.87 -1.29 17.57
N LEU A 266 0.19 -0.28 17.00
CA LEU A 266 0.71 1.09 16.93
C LEU A 266 0.82 1.75 18.31
N ALA A 267 -0.17 1.53 19.19
CA ALA A 267 -0.12 2.06 20.55
C ALA A 267 1.04 1.45 21.36
N ALA A 268 1.28 0.15 21.21
CA ALA A 268 2.43 -0.53 21.81
C ALA A 268 3.75 -0.01 21.24
N PHE A 269 3.83 0.18 19.91
CA PHE A 269 4.99 0.74 19.23
C PHE A 269 5.36 2.14 19.73
N ARG A 270 4.38 3.05 19.76
CA ARG A 270 4.54 4.41 20.29
C ARG A 270 5.04 4.38 21.74
N ARG A 271 4.41 3.55 22.57
CA ARG A 271 4.77 3.40 23.97
C ARG A 271 6.20 2.87 24.14
N ASP A 272 6.56 1.83 23.40
CA ASP A 272 7.89 1.20 23.47
C ASP A 272 9.01 2.17 23.08
N LEU A 273 8.80 2.97 22.02
CA LEU A 273 9.79 3.95 21.58
C LEU A 273 9.91 5.15 22.53
N GLY A 274 8.83 5.57 23.19
CA GLY A 274 8.84 6.68 24.14
C GLY A 274 9.49 7.94 23.52
N PRO A 275 10.54 8.52 24.12
CA PRO A 275 11.23 9.70 23.57
C PRO A 275 11.74 9.55 22.13
N ARG A 276 12.02 8.32 21.65
CA ARG A 276 12.47 8.07 20.27
C ARG A 276 11.38 8.31 19.22
N MET A 277 10.13 8.49 19.62
CA MET A 277 9.06 8.92 18.72
C MET A 277 9.31 10.31 18.12
N ALA A 278 10.07 11.19 18.81
CA ALA A 278 10.42 12.51 18.27
C ALA A 278 11.24 12.45 16.97
N THR A 279 11.88 11.30 16.70
CA THR A 279 12.69 11.04 15.50
C THR A 279 12.15 9.87 14.68
N THR A 280 10.90 9.44 14.93
CA THR A 280 10.28 8.32 14.23
C THR A 280 8.93 8.73 13.69
N THR A 281 8.74 8.56 12.38
CA THR A 281 7.47 8.83 11.69
C THR A 281 6.81 7.55 11.27
N VAL A 282 5.53 7.36 11.61
CA VAL A 282 4.75 6.23 11.10
C VAL A 282 3.69 6.74 10.13
N VAL A 283 3.69 6.18 8.92
CA VAL A 283 2.68 6.42 7.88
C VAL A 283 1.91 5.14 7.66
N VAL A 284 0.60 5.17 7.90
CA VAL A 284 -0.30 4.07 7.60
C VAL A 284 -1.14 4.43 6.38
N MET A 285 -1.12 3.57 5.37
CA MET A 285 -1.77 3.82 4.09
C MET A 285 -2.49 2.58 3.56
N THR A 286 -3.40 2.79 2.61
CA THR A 286 -4.10 1.73 1.86
C THR A 286 -4.26 2.19 0.41
N GLU A 287 -4.43 1.25 -0.50
CA GLU A 287 -4.41 1.53 -1.94
C GLU A 287 -5.58 2.39 -2.43
N PHE A 288 -6.76 2.21 -1.83
CA PHE A 288 -7.92 3.06 -1.99
C PHE A 288 -8.87 2.82 -0.83
N GLY A 289 -9.77 3.77 -0.59
CA GLY A 289 -10.86 3.57 0.37
C GLY A 289 -12.09 2.89 -0.23
N ARG A 290 -13.11 2.71 0.61
CA ARG A 290 -14.40 2.19 0.17
C ARG A 290 -15.41 3.30 -0.09
N ARG A 291 -16.42 3.00 -0.90
CA ARG A 291 -17.47 3.94 -1.29
C ARG A 291 -18.42 4.26 -0.13
N VAL A 292 -19.00 5.46 -0.18
CA VAL A 292 -20.03 5.90 0.77
C VAL A 292 -21.27 5.00 0.71
N ALA A 293 -21.72 4.59 -0.49
CA ALA A 293 -22.78 3.59 -0.62
C ALA A 293 -22.17 2.19 -0.73
N GLY A 294 -22.55 1.28 0.17
CA GLY A 294 -22.18 -0.13 0.05
C GLY A 294 -22.64 -0.72 -1.30
N GLU A 295 -21.89 -1.67 -1.87
CA GLU A 295 -22.12 -2.26 -3.19
C GLU A 295 -23.52 -2.87 -3.42
N GLN A 296 -24.33 -3.00 -2.37
CA GLN A 296 -25.69 -3.54 -2.42
C GLN A 296 -26.66 -2.74 -3.30
N ARG A 297 -26.42 -1.45 -3.59
CA ARG A 297 -27.37 -0.63 -4.38
C ARG A 297 -27.22 -0.72 -5.89
N LEU A 298 -26.12 -1.25 -6.44
CA LEU A 298 -25.88 -1.20 -7.89
C LEU A 298 -26.53 -2.33 -8.69
N ARG A 299 -27.10 -3.36 -8.04
CA ARG A 299 -27.78 -4.48 -8.72
C ARG A 299 -29.27 -4.27 -9.01
N HIS A 300 -29.87 -3.18 -8.52
CA HIS A 300 -31.31 -2.89 -8.69
C HIS A 300 -31.60 -1.64 -9.52
N ARG A 301 -30.89 -1.44 -10.64
CA ARG A 301 -31.47 -0.62 -11.73
C ARG A 301 -32.47 -1.49 -12.50
N PRO A 302 -33.78 -1.16 -12.52
CA PRO A 302 -34.71 -1.85 -13.40
C PRO A 302 -34.22 -1.63 -14.83
N ARG A 303 -34.01 -2.71 -15.60
CA ARG A 303 -33.83 -2.60 -17.04
C ARG A 303 -35.03 -1.81 -17.57
N ALA A 304 -34.78 -0.61 -18.11
CA ALA A 304 -35.80 0.18 -18.77
C ALA A 304 -36.48 -0.72 -19.82
N ARG A 305 -37.78 -0.98 -19.63
CA ARG A 305 -38.59 -1.66 -20.63
C ARG A 305 -38.52 -0.82 -21.91
N ARG A 306 -37.87 -1.35 -22.95
CA ARG A 306 -37.99 -0.79 -24.29
C ARG A 306 -39.47 -0.86 -24.67
N ARG A 307 -40.08 0.32 -24.88
CA ARG A 307 -41.41 0.42 -25.48
C ARG A 307 -41.31 -0.06 -26.92
N ASP A 308 -42.04 -1.12 -27.24
CA ASP A 308 -42.28 -1.56 -28.61
C ASP A 308 -43.02 -0.45 -29.36
N VAL A 309 -42.37 0.11 -30.37
CA VAL A 309 -43.05 0.88 -31.41
C VAL A 309 -43.22 -0.06 -32.60
N ARG A 310 -44.45 -0.58 -32.75
CA ARG A 310 -44.90 -1.27 -33.96
C ARG A 310 -44.82 -0.29 -35.13
N HIS A 311 -43.95 -0.53 -36.10
CA HIS A 311 -44.14 -0.08 -37.48
C HIS A 311 -43.90 -1.28 -38.40
N GLY A 312 -44.97 -1.72 -39.06
CA GLY A 312 -44.92 -2.86 -39.97
C GLY A 312 -44.15 -2.53 -41.24
N ARG A 313 -43.45 -3.52 -41.78
CA ARG A 313 -43.24 -3.70 -43.22
C ARG A 313 -42.83 -5.15 -43.53
N ARG A 314 -43.16 -5.50 -44.77
CA ARG A 314 -43.39 -6.80 -45.41
C ARG A 314 -42.34 -7.90 -45.23
N ARG A 315 -42.86 -9.12 -45.38
CA ARG A 315 -42.19 -10.44 -45.43
C ARG A 315 -41.28 -10.58 -46.65
N GLU A 316 -40.07 -11.10 -46.45
CA GLU A 316 -39.37 -11.97 -47.41
C GLU A 316 -38.64 -13.11 -46.64
N ARG A 317 -38.68 -14.32 -47.21
CA ARG A 317 -38.26 -15.60 -46.61
C ARG A 317 -36.74 -15.84 -46.78
N PRO A 318 -36.05 -16.50 -45.83
CA PRO A 318 -34.72 -17.05 -46.11
C PRO A 318 -34.75 -18.57 -46.38
N ALA A 319 -33.94 -19.00 -47.35
CA ALA A 319 -33.65 -20.40 -47.66
C ALA A 319 -32.56 -20.97 -46.74
N ARG A 320 -32.63 -22.28 -46.48
CA ARG A 320 -31.77 -23.10 -45.60
C ARG A 320 -30.32 -23.24 -46.09
N PRO A 321 -29.34 -23.51 -45.21
CA PRO A 321 -28.09 -24.16 -45.60
C PRO A 321 -28.03 -25.65 -45.18
N ARG A 322 -27.48 -26.48 -46.07
CA ARG A 322 -27.10 -27.89 -45.87
C ARG A 322 -25.65 -27.99 -45.37
N ARG A 323 -25.40 -29.06 -44.61
CA ARG A 323 -24.13 -29.53 -44.02
C ARG A 323 -23.09 -29.98 -45.04
N LEU A 324 -21.82 -30.04 -44.60
CA LEU A 324 -20.71 -31.00 -44.86
C LEU A 324 -19.38 -30.22 -44.81
N ALA A 325 -18.20 -30.73 -44.49
CA ALA A 325 -17.66 -31.87 -43.75
C ALA A 325 -16.16 -31.57 -43.52
N ARG A 326 -15.50 -32.40 -42.69
CA ARG A 326 -14.08 -32.36 -42.28
C ARG A 326 -13.06 -32.35 -43.42
N ALA A 327 -11.87 -31.77 -43.17
CA ALA A 327 -10.58 -32.34 -43.58
C ALA A 327 -9.41 -31.80 -42.72
N LYS A 328 -8.43 -32.68 -42.46
CA LYS A 328 -7.18 -32.51 -41.69
C LYS A 328 -6.07 -31.90 -42.56
N ALA A 329 -5.07 -31.22 -41.95
CA ALA A 329 -3.64 -31.60 -41.98
C ALA A 329 -2.64 -30.49 -41.52
N ARG A 330 -1.85 -30.85 -40.50
CA ARG A 330 -0.41 -30.65 -40.22
C ARG A 330 0.42 -29.50 -40.88
N ASN A 331 1.02 -28.71 -39.99
CA ASN A 331 2.48 -28.56 -39.70
C ASN A 331 3.42 -27.92 -40.75
N ALA A 332 3.98 -26.74 -40.46
CA ALA A 332 5.36 -26.36 -40.82
C ALA A 332 5.83 -25.10 -40.05
N ARG A 333 7.13 -25.09 -39.73
CA ARG A 333 7.85 -24.15 -38.86
C ARG A 333 8.52 -23.00 -39.63
N ARG A 334 8.90 -21.95 -38.87
CA ARG A 334 9.99 -20.94 -39.08
C ARG A 334 9.66 -19.71 -39.95
N PRO A 335 10.46 -18.62 -39.87
CA PRO A 335 10.71 -17.79 -38.68
C PRO A 335 10.63 -16.27 -38.98
N TRP A 336 10.74 -15.49 -37.91
CA TRP A 336 10.75 -14.03 -37.85
C TRP A 336 12.04 -13.39 -38.41
N ARG A 337 11.94 -12.27 -39.13
CA ARG A 337 13.00 -11.26 -39.32
C ARG A 337 12.37 -9.85 -39.40
N PRO A 338 13.00 -8.81 -38.82
CA PRO A 338 12.46 -7.44 -38.76
C PRO A 338 13.18 -6.49 -39.74
N ALA A 339 12.46 -5.47 -40.19
CA ALA A 339 12.91 -4.17 -40.73
C ALA A 339 11.63 -3.43 -41.15
N GLY A 340 11.46 -2.12 -41.05
CA GLY A 340 12.33 -1.00 -40.74
C GLY A 340 11.45 0.26 -40.84
N LEU A 341 12.00 1.37 -40.37
CA LEU A 341 11.40 2.70 -40.40
C LEU A 341 10.88 3.09 -41.79
N GLU A 342 9.78 3.84 -41.85
CA GLU A 342 9.76 5.07 -42.65
C GLU A 342 8.57 5.98 -42.33
N GLN A 343 8.70 7.21 -42.79
CA GLN A 343 8.20 8.43 -42.19
C GLN A 343 6.83 8.88 -42.74
N LEU A 344 6.21 9.78 -41.98
CA LEU A 344 5.06 10.64 -42.28
C LEU A 344 5.14 11.29 -43.69
N PRO A 345 4.00 11.73 -44.27
CA PRO A 345 3.62 13.14 -44.08
C PRO A 345 2.11 13.49 -44.06
N ARG A 346 1.81 14.46 -43.20
CA ARG A 346 1.01 15.70 -43.39
C ARG A 346 -0.42 15.65 -43.99
N HIS A 347 -1.37 15.99 -43.12
CA HIS A 347 -2.54 16.90 -43.22
C HIS A 347 -3.01 17.44 -44.60
N PRO A 348 -4.34 17.65 -44.76
CA PRO A 348 -4.89 18.99 -44.50
C PRO A 348 -6.23 19.05 -43.74
N ARG A 349 -6.44 20.24 -43.16
CA ARG A 349 -7.60 20.74 -42.40
C ARG A 349 -8.85 20.90 -43.26
N THR A 350 -10.04 20.74 -42.68
CA THR A 350 -11.26 21.49 -43.09
C THR A 350 -12.20 21.78 -41.92
N ARG A 351 -13.06 22.77 -42.17
CA ARG A 351 -13.69 23.76 -41.28
C ARG A 351 -14.88 23.29 -40.44
N ALA A 352 -15.13 24.10 -39.42
CA ALA A 352 -16.28 24.16 -38.54
C ALA A 352 -17.61 24.42 -39.26
N HIS A 353 -18.70 23.91 -38.65
CA HIS A 353 -20.05 24.46 -38.79
C HIS A 353 -20.67 24.60 -37.40
N ALA A 354 -21.03 25.84 -37.05
CA ALA A 354 -21.84 26.18 -35.89
C ALA A 354 -23.33 26.03 -36.24
N THR A 355 -24.12 25.44 -35.34
CA THR A 355 -25.59 25.62 -35.29
C THR A 355 -26.03 25.81 -33.85
N ARG A 356 -26.66 26.97 -33.58
CA ARG A 356 -27.35 27.30 -32.33
C ARG A 356 -28.74 26.62 -32.29
N ARG A 357 -29.07 25.92 -31.21
CA ARG A 357 -30.48 25.73 -30.78
C ARG A 357 -30.63 25.72 -29.24
N ARG A 358 -31.37 26.73 -28.79
CA ARG A 358 -32.31 26.87 -27.66
C ARG A 358 -31.99 26.30 -26.27
N CYS A 359 -32.09 27.21 -25.31
CA CYS A 359 -32.07 27.07 -23.86
C CYS A 359 -33.00 25.98 -23.31
N ALA A 360 -32.45 25.11 -22.47
CA ALA A 360 -33.16 24.39 -21.43
C ALA A 360 -32.45 24.68 -20.09
N LYS A 361 -33.22 25.04 -19.05
CA LYS A 361 -32.71 25.37 -17.71
C LYS A 361 -31.84 24.23 -17.15
N PRO A 362 -30.68 24.51 -16.53
CA PRO A 362 -29.93 23.48 -15.84
C PRO A 362 -30.67 23.11 -14.54
N ARG A 363 -30.95 21.82 -14.36
CA ARG A 363 -31.21 21.25 -13.03
C ARG A 363 -29.92 21.39 -12.21
N PRO A 364 -29.98 21.67 -10.89
CA PRO A 364 -28.77 21.68 -10.09
C PRO A 364 -28.17 20.28 -10.13
N SER A 365 -27.00 20.16 -10.75
CA SER A 365 -26.12 19.01 -10.62
C SER A 365 -25.69 18.94 -9.16
N LEU A 366 -26.17 17.91 -8.46
CA LEU A 366 -25.58 17.50 -7.18
C LEU A 366 -24.08 17.27 -7.41
N PRO A 367 -23.20 17.71 -6.50
CA PRO A 367 -21.78 17.41 -6.63
C PRO A 367 -21.60 15.89 -6.63
N GLU A 368 -21.12 15.35 -7.74
CA GLU A 368 -20.53 14.01 -7.76
C GLU A 368 -19.25 14.08 -6.93
N PHE A 369 -19.30 13.55 -5.71
CA PHE A 369 -18.08 13.33 -4.93
C PHE A 369 -17.21 12.29 -5.66
N PRO A 370 -15.93 12.59 -5.95
CA PRO A 370 -15.04 11.63 -6.58
C PRO A 370 -14.92 10.38 -5.71
N ALA A 371 -14.98 9.23 -6.37
CA ALA A 371 -15.13 7.93 -5.74
C ALA A 371 -13.77 7.32 -5.38
N ALA A 372 -13.10 7.82 -4.34
CA ALA A 372 -12.06 7.12 -3.58
C ALA A 372 -11.64 7.99 -2.40
N ALA A 373 -12.06 7.65 -1.18
CA ALA A 373 -11.54 8.30 0.03
C ALA A 373 -10.59 7.33 0.73
N ALA A 374 -9.33 7.25 0.31
CA ALA A 374 -8.35 6.57 1.16
C ALA A 374 -8.16 7.41 2.44
N THR A 375 -7.95 6.73 3.55
CA THR A 375 -7.57 7.38 4.82
C THR A 375 -6.12 7.05 5.05
N ALA A 376 -5.30 8.08 5.14
CA ALA A 376 -3.95 7.96 5.63
C ALA A 376 -3.95 8.34 7.10
N LEU A 377 -3.44 7.44 7.94
CA LEU A 377 -3.29 7.66 9.38
C LEU A 377 -1.81 7.90 9.64
N PHE A 378 -1.47 9.09 10.13
CA PHE A 378 -0.10 9.50 10.46
C PHE A 378 0.04 9.50 11.97
N VAL A 379 1.02 8.78 12.50
CA VAL A 379 1.36 8.83 13.94
C VAL A 379 2.70 9.55 14.06
N THR A 380 2.68 10.85 14.35
CA THR A 380 3.83 11.67 14.78
C THR A 380 3.42 12.94 15.53
N PRO A 381 4.23 13.41 16.50
CA PRO A 381 4.24 14.81 16.92
C PRO A 381 4.80 15.76 15.84
#